data_AF-A0A5S9M317-F1
#
_entry.id   AF-A0A5S9M317-F1
#
_cell.length_a   1.000
_cell.length_b   1.000
_cell.length_c   1.000
_cell.angle_alpha   90.00
_cell.angle_beta   90.00
_cell.angle_gamma   90.00
#
_symmetry.space_group_name_H-M   'P 1'
#
loop_
_entity.id
_entity.type
_entity.pdbx_description
1 polymer ?
#
loop_
_entity_poly.entity_id
_entity_poly.type
_entity_poly.pdbx_seq_one_letter_code
_entity_poly.pdbx_strand_id
1 'polypeptide(L)'
;MAFDEPMHSDLQKIVDNINKVMVGKKRHCDIKPCCDFGEGHVLLEDVPGVGKTMMVRALAKSIGCEFKRIQFTPDLLPSDVTGVSIYNKKDE
;
A
#
# COMPACT_ATOMS: atom_id res chain seq x y z
N MET A 1 -21.93 -2.83 -0.59
CA MET A 1 -22.79 -1.74 -1.12
C MET A 1 -22.56 -0.50 -0.25
N ALA A 2 -21.34 0.05 -0.28
CA ALA A 2 -20.92 1.15 0.60
C ALA A 2 -19.72 1.94 0.01
N PHE A 3 -19.70 2.17 -1.31
CA PHE A 3 -18.58 2.86 -1.99
C PHE A 3 -19.02 4.12 -2.78
N ASP A 4 -20.26 4.56 -2.59
CA ASP A 4 -20.85 5.67 -3.37
C ASP A 4 -21.06 6.94 -2.52
N GLU A 5 -20.39 7.04 -1.38
CA GLU A 5 -20.33 8.27 -0.60
C GLU A 5 -19.41 9.29 -1.32
N PRO A 6 -19.78 10.58 -1.35
CA PRO A 6 -18.97 11.61 -1.95
C PRO A 6 -17.66 11.78 -1.16
N MET A 7 -16.53 11.47 -1.81
CA MET A 7 -15.22 11.67 -1.19
C MET A 7 -14.95 13.14 -0.88
N HIS A 8 -14.25 13.36 0.24
CA HIS A 8 -13.65 14.67 0.54
C HIS A 8 -12.75 15.14 -0.61
N SER A 9 -12.78 16.44 -0.90
CA SER A 9 -12.08 17.06 -2.03
C SER A 9 -10.57 16.80 -2.06
N ASP A 10 -9.93 16.62 -0.90
CA ASP A 10 -8.51 16.29 -0.81
C ASP A 10 -8.21 14.82 -1.16
N LEU A 11 -9.12 13.90 -0.84
CA LEU A 11 -9.00 12.50 -1.23
C LEU A 11 -9.18 12.33 -2.74
N GLN A 12 -10.05 13.14 -3.34
CA GLN A 12 -10.21 13.17 -4.80
C GLN A 12 -8.91 13.57 -5.51
N LYS A 13 -8.18 14.56 -4.99
CA LYS A 13 -6.87 14.97 -5.53
C LYS A 13 -5.83 13.84 -5.47
N ILE A 14 -5.84 13.06 -4.38
CA ILE A 14 -4.95 11.90 -4.22
C ILE A 14 -5.27 10.83 -5.27
N VAL A 15 -6.56 10.49 -5.43
CA VAL A 15 -7.03 9.53 -6.44
C VAL A 15 -6.65 9.98 -7.85
N ASP A 16 -6.83 11.26 -8.17
CA ASP A 16 -6.48 11.82 -9.47
C ASP A 16 -4.97 11.77 -9.74
N ASN A 17 -4.14 11.98 -8.71
CA ASN A 17 -2.69 11.87 -8.85
C ASN A 17 -2.25 10.42 -9.13
N ILE A 18 -2.87 9.43 -8.48
CA ILE A 18 -2.61 8.01 -8.70
C ILE A 18 -3.07 7.58 -10.10
N ASN A 19 -4.20 8.09 -10.58
CA ASN A 19 -4.71 7.80 -11.91
C ASN A 19 -3.76 8.26 -13.04
N LYS A 20 -2.92 9.27 -12.80
CA LYS A 20 -1.92 9.72 -13.80
C LYS A 20 -0.84 8.68 -14.08
N VAL A 21 -0.51 7.83 -13.10
CA VAL A 21 0.54 6.80 -13.25
C VAL A 21 -0.02 5.43 -13.63
N MET A 22 -1.34 5.25 -13.55
CA MET A 22 -2.02 4.00 -13.90
C MET A 22 -2.55 4.06 -15.34
N VAL A 23 -1.79 3.51 -16.28
CA VAL A 23 -2.20 3.43 -17.69
C VAL A 23 -3.18 2.26 -17.89
N GLY A 24 -4.40 2.54 -18.36
CA GLY A 24 -5.29 1.52 -18.95
C GLY A 24 -6.30 0.80 -18.03
N LYS A 25 -6.32 1.02 -16.71
CA LYS A 25 -7.30 0.36 -15.81
C LYS A 25 -7.73 1.27 -14.65
N LYS A 26 -8.89 1.94 -14.79
CA LYS A 26 -9.53 2.69 -13.69
C LYS A 26 -10.29 1.81 -12.68
N ARG A 27 -10.56 0.55 -13.01
CA ARG A 27 -11.60 -0.27 -12.34
C ARG A 27 -11.10 -1.45 -11.51
N HIS A 28 -9.85 -1.87 -11.67
CA HIS A 28 -9.36 -3.14 -11.09
C HIS A 28 -8.63 -2.98 -9.76
N CYS A 29 -8.21 -1.76 -9.41
CA CYS A 29 -7.52 -1.51 -8.16
C CYS A 29 -8.08 -0.21 -7.59
N ASP A 30 -9.25 -0.30 -6.95
CA ASP A 30 -9.87 0.86 -6.32
C ASP A 30 -9.18 1.10 -4.96
N ILE A 31 -8.55 2.27 -4.84
CA ILE A 31 -7.87 2.69 -3.60
C ILE A 31 -8.71 3.66 -2.78
N LYS A 32 -9.96 3.95 -3.21
CA LYS A 32 -10.95 4.69 -2.40
C LYS A 32 -10.97 4.24 -0.94
N PRO A 33 -11.06 2.92 -0.64
CA PRO A 33 -11.14 2.44 0.73
C PRO A 33 -9.87 2.74 1.53
N CYS A 34 -8.69 2.68 0.89
CA CYS A 34 -7.42 3.02 1.54
C CYS A 34 -7.34 4.51 1.94
N CYS A 35 -8.00 5.38 1.17
CA CYS A 35 -8.02 6.81 1.40
C CYS A 35 -9.04 7.23 2.48
N ASP A 36 -10.14 6.50 2.62
CA ASP A 36 -11.20 6.81 3.59
C ASP A 36 -10.93 6.20 4.98
N PHE A 37 -10.33 5.01 5.06
CA PHE A 37 -10.09 4.33 6.33
C PHE A 37 -8.68 4.59 6.86
N GLY A 38 -8.58 5.41 7.90
CA GLY A 38 -7.42 5.39 8.80
C GLY A 38 -7.37 4.05 9.55
N GLU A 39 -6.19 3.46 9.65
CA GLU A 39 -5.90 2.22 10.41
C GLU A 39 -6.48 0.90 9.84
N GLY A 40 -7.04 0.92 8.62
CA GLY A 40 -7.50 -0.29 7.92
C GLY A 40 -6.41 -0.99 7.10
N HIS A 41 -6.47 -2.31 7.00
CA HIS A 41 -5.69 -3.08 6.02
C HIS A 41 -6.50 -3.31 4.75
N VAL A 42 -5.88 -3.14 3.58
CA VAL A 42 -6.52 -3.38 2.29
C VAL A 42 -5.82 -4.50 1.54
N LEU A 43 -6.59 -5.52 1.14
CA LEU A 43 -6.13 -6.60 0.28
C LEU A 43 -6.44 -6.26 -1.18
N LEU A 44 -5.41 -6.19 -2.02
CA LEU A 44 -5.56 -5.93 -3.45
C LEU A 44 -5.53 -7.27 -4.22
N GLU A 45 -6.70 -7.81 -4.52
CA GLU A 45 -6.87 -9.00 -5.37
C GLU A 45 -6.94 -8.61 -6.85
N ASP A 46 -6.06 -9.17 -7.67
CA ASP A 46 -6.03 -9.00 -9.14
C ASP A 46 -4.91 -9.91 -9.69
N VAL A 47 -4.89 -10.11 -11.00
CA VAL A 47 -3.85 -10.87 -11.70
C VAL A 47 -2.47 -10.18 -11.60
N PRO A 48 -1.37 -10.93 -11.64
CA PRO A 48 -0.02 -10.36 -11.60
C PRO A 48 0.23 -9.44 -12.81
N GLY A 49 1.04 -8.38 -12.60
CA GLY A 49 1.46 -7.47 -13.67
C GLY A 49 0.56 -6.23 -13.90
N VAL A 50 -0.49 -6.05 -13.11
CA VAL A 50 -1.46 -4.94 -13.25
C VAL A 50 -1.10 -3.64 -12.51
N GLY A 51 0.15 -3.51 -12.06
CA GLY A 51 0.64 -2.26 -11.48
C GLY A 51 0.28 -1.99 -10.01
N LYS A 52 -0.20 -2.98 -9.24
CA LYS A 52 -0.53 -2.84 -7.80
C LYS A 52 0.59 -2.18 -6.99
N THR A 53 1.83 -2.60 -7.20
CA THR A 53 3.00 -2.02 -6.51
C THR A 53 3.18 -0.55 -6.85
N MET A 54 2.99 -0.18 -8.12
CA MET A 54 3.11 1.21 -8.57
C MET A 54 2.00 2.08 -7.97
N MET A 55 0.79 1.56 -7.91
CA MET A 55 -0.35 2.22 -7.29
C MET A 55 -0.12 2.48 -5.80
N VAL A 56 0.25 1.46 -5.01
CA VAL A 56 0.50 1.64 -3.57
C VAL A 56 1.65 2.63 -3.33
N ARG A 57 2.69 2.59 -4.17
CA ARG A 57 3.79 3.56 -4.10
C ARG A 57 3.35 4.98 -4.44
N ALA A 58 2.47 5.15 -5.42
CA ALA A 58 1.91 6.45 -5.79
C ALA A 58 0.98 7.00 -4.69
N LEU A 59 0.21 6.12 -4.05
CA LEU A 59 -0.60 6.46 -2.88
C LEU A 59 0.28 6.98 -1.75
N ALA A 60 1.30 6.21 -1.32
CA ALA A 60 2.22 6.61 -0.27
C ALA A 60 2.87 7.97 -0.56
N LYS A 61 3.34 8.20 -1.80
CA LYS A 61 3.88 9.50 -2.22
C LYS A 61 2.86 10.64 -2.16
N SER A 62 1.60 10.37 -2.48
CA SER A 62 0.54 11.40 -2.51
C SER A 62 0.13 11.86 -1.12
N ILE A 63 0.26 10.99 -0.11
CA ILE A 63 -0.05 11.29 1.30
C ILE A 63 1.20 11.58 2.14
N GLY A 64 2.40 11.59 1.54
CA GLY A 64 3.65 11.85 2.25
C GLY A 64 4.11 10.72 3.19
N CYS A 65 3.64 9.49 2.99
CA CYS A 65 4.03 8.33 3.79
C CYS A 65 5.27 7.62 3.21
N GLU A 66 5.96 6.88 4.08
CA GLU A 66 7.03 5.98 3.67
C GLU A 66 6.45 4.74 2.97
N PHE A 67 7.05 4.34 1.84
CA PHE A 67 6.67 3.10 1.15
C PHE A 67 7.63 1.97 1.51
N LYS A 68 7.11 0.92 2.16
CA LYS A 68 7.83 -0.33 2.42
C LYS A 68 7.14 -1.48 1.71
N ARG A 69 7.93 -2.44 1.20
CA ARG A 69 7.42 -3.63 0.52
C ARG A 69 8.15 -4.85 1.03
N ILE A 70 7.38 -5.87 1.41
CA ILE A 70 7.87 -7.22 1.67
C ILE A 70 7.33 -8.11 0.55
N GLN A 71 8.21 -8.89 -0.07
CA GLN A 71 7.81 -9.91 -1.03
C GLN A 71 7.75 -11.24 -0.30
N PHE A 72 6.57 -11.83 -0.19
CA PHE A 72 6.44 -13.19 0.31
C PHE A 72 7.09 -14.15 -0.68
N THR A 73 8.00 -14.96 -0.17
CA THR A 73 8.64 -16.09 -0.85
C THR A 73 8.48 -17.31 0.06
N PRO A 74 8.49 -18.54 -0.46
CA PRO A 74 8.32 -19.73 0.37
C PRO A 74 9.42 -19.88 1.45
N ASP A 75 10.58 -19.23 1.24
CA ASP A 75 11.72 -19.29 2.14
C ASP A 75 11.77 -18.14 3.16
N LEU A 76 10.80 -17.20 3.13
CA LEU A 76 10.79 -16.05 4.04
C LEU A 76 10.62 -16.51 5.49
N LEU A 77 11.61 -16.21 6.33
CA LEU A 77 11.59 -16.52 7.76
C LEU A 77 10.95 -15.36 8.55
N PRO A 78 10.31 -15.62 9.71
CA PRO A 78 9.81 -14.56 10.58
C PRO A 78 10.88 -13.55 10.98
N SER A 79 12.11 -14.02 11.19
CA SER A 79 13.28 -13.19 11.49
C SER A 79 13.62 -12.18 10.39
N ASP A 80 13.25 -12.44 9.13
CA ASP A 80 13.47 -11.50 8.02
C ASP A 80 12.52 -10.29 8.10
N VAL A 81 11.42 -10.41 8.83
CA VAL A 81 10.41 -9.35 9.01
C VAL A 81 10.55 -8.67 10.36
N THR A 82 10.69 -9.44 11.45
CA THR A 82 10.75 -8.90 12.81
C THR A 82 12.18 -8.56 13.27
N GLY A 83 13.19 -9.02 12.53
CA GLY A 83 14.59 -8.94 12.94
C GLY A 83 14.98 -10.02 13.96
N VAL A 84 16.28 -10.04 14.30
CA VAL A 84 16.87 -10.93 15.32
C VAL A 84 17.39 -10.10 16.48
N SER A 85 17.23 -10.60 17.70
CA SER A 85 17.84 -9.99 18.89
C SER A 85 19.22 -10.60 19.11
N ILE A 86 20.28 -9.80 18.95
CA ILE A 86 21.65 -10.22 19.22
C ILE A 86 22.04 -9.71 20.61
N TYR A 87 22.26 -10.64 21.53
CA TYR A 87 22.77 -10.32 22.86
C TYR A 87 24.24 -9.88 22.77
N ASN A 88 24.56 -8.67 23.25
CA ASN A 88 25.91 -8.13 23.25
C ASN A 88 26.52 -8.20 24.67
N LYS A 89 27.53 -9.06 24.86
CA LYS A 89 28.23 -9.25 26.15
C LYS A 89 29.18 -8.13 26.55
N LYS A 90 29.34 -7.08 25.74
CA LYS A 90 30.31 -5.99 26.00
C LYS A 90 29.81 -4.92 26.97
N ASP A 91 28.56 -5.01 27.41
CA ASP A 91 27.96 -4.08 28.38
C ASP A 91 27.85 -4.67 29.80
N GLU A 92 28.69 -5.68 30.13
CA GLU A 92 28.98 -6.14 31.50
C GLU A 92 30.41 -5.78 31.92
#